data_AF-A0A5P9FQY2-F1
#
_entry.id   AF-A0A5P9FQY2-F1
#
_cell.length_a   1.000
_cell.length_b   1.000
_cell.length_c   1.000
_cell.angle_alpha   90.00
_cell.angle_beta   90.00
_cell.angle_gamma   90.00
#
_symmetry.space_group_name_H-M   'P 1'
#
loop_
_entity.id
_entity.type
_entity.pdbx_description
1 polymer ?
#
loop_
_entity_poly.entity_id
_entity_poly.type
_entity_poly.pdbx_seq_one_letter_code
_entity_poly.pdbx_strand_id
1 'polypeptide(L)'
;MSWIAVRGPETAWTCPDTFGGADGTTTQLQTRGSIVIETRIGADERPQTLLGYERRHPWTGRIAFQAVPGGGVVVILAQGEQLFHAVIPPENSARTETLRLTYSWDAPERWGRLAVERPETGSVRMIDTPAPPPLMAEDLYTIIHRPELCDCDPDVIFCAVSDQIEPVGPMPSITESMPVETPRGPVRAGALRSGDVVRTVNHGPQRILAVVRRHVPAIGSFRPVTLRAPYLGLTRDIRVAPGQRLVIGGPDVEYIFGRETVLIPADALAHGFTGTVSETRDFVTYLQFVVPRHDALIVSGAGLESLYLGRLRRDRTALSASLLCDHDPAQLPEHVRAGYQTLGPFEAATLAQTRAA
;
A
#
# COMPACT_ATOMS: atom_id res chain seq x y z
N MET A 1 3.49 13.04 -11.61
CA MET A 1 2.62 12.14 -10.82
C MET A 1 2.30 10.97 -11.74
N SER A 2 2.51 9.72 -11.33
CA SER A 2 2.28 8.53 -12.19
C SER A 2 0.80 8.12 -12.28
N TRP A 3 0.02 8.45 -11.26
CA TRP A 3 -1.42 8.17 -11.22
C TRP A 3 -2.17 9.06 -12.20
N ILE A 4 -2.93 8.42 -13.08
CA ILE A 4 -3.72 9.09 -14.11
C ILE A 4 -5.22 8.99 -13.85
N ALA A 5 -5.67 8.06 -13.01
CA ALA A 5 -7.09 7.94 -12.67
C ALA A 5 -7.32 7.27 -11.31
N VAL A 6 -8.35 7.68 -10.58
CA VAL A 6 -8.72 7.12 -9.26
C VAL A 6 -10.24 7.15 -9.10
N ARG A 7 -10.83 6.01 -8.73
CA ARG A 7 -12.24 5.84 -8.37
C ARG A 7 -12.35 5.21 -6.98
N GLY A 8 -13.16 5.79 -6.12
CA GLY A 8 -13.59 5.23 -4.85
C GLY A 8 -15.01 5.72 -4.49
N PRO A 9 -15.56 5.35 -3.31
CA PRO A 9 -16.96 5.57 -2.97
C PRO A 9 -17.46 7.00 -3.15
N GLU A 10 -16.62 7.99 -2.86
CA GLU A 10 -16.94 9.41 -3.07
C GLU A 10 -15.72 10.14 -3.67
N THR A 11 -15.05 9.49 -4.63
CA THR A 11 -13.92 10.05 -5.36
C THR A 11 -13.94 9.53 -6.78
N ALA A 12 -13.98 10.42 -7.76
CA ALA A 12 -13.76 10.12 -9.16
C ALA A 12 -12.83 11.21 -9.71
N TRP A 13 -11.62 10.83 -10.09
CA TRP A 13 -10.58 11.76 -10.52
C TRP A 13 -9.81 11.18 -11.70
N THR A 14 -9.47 12.04 -12.64
CA THR A 14 -8.60 11.75 -13.78
C THR A 14 -7.61 12.89 -13.98
N CYS A 15 -6.38 12.57 -14.39
CA CYS A 15 -5.35 13.54 -14.71
C CYS A 15 -5.78 14.38 -15.94
N PRO A 16 -5.86 15.72 -15.82
CA PRO A 16 -6.19 16.58 -16.96
C PRO A 16 -5.20 16.49 -18.11
N ASP A 17 -3.92 16.27 -17.84
CA ASP A 17 -2.89 16.17 -18.89
C ASP A 17 -3.05 14.87 -19.71
N THR A 18 -3.55 13.80 -19.07
CA THR A 18 -3.79 12.51 -19.74
C THR A 18 -5.14 12.46 -20.44
N PHE A 19 -6.17 13.09 -19.86
CA PHE A 19 -7.57 12.92 -20.30
C PHE A 19 -8.28 14.21 -20.78
N GLY A 20 -7.65 15.38 -20.64
CA GLY A 20 -8.27 16.69 -20.87
C GLY A 20 -8.02 17.32 -22.25
N GLY A 21 -7.34 16.63 -23.16
CA GLY A 21 -7.09 17.11 -24.52
C GLY A 21 -8.36 17.22 -25.37
N ALA A 22 -8.46 18.28 -26.18
CA ALA A 22 -9.61 18.54 -27.07
C ALA A 22 -9.72 17.56 -28.26
N ASP A 23 -8.66 16.81 -28.55
CA ASP A 23 -8.60 15.78 -29.60
C ASP A 23 -8.42 14.38 -28.99
N GLY A 24 -9.47 13.56 -29.03
CA GLY A 24 -9.33 12.12 -29.31
C GLY A 24 -8.86 11.14 -28.22
N THR A 25 -9.33 11.23 -26.97
CA THR A 25 -9.16 10.12 -25.99
C THR A 25 -9.86 8.81 -26.41
N THR A 26 -10.76 8.88 -27.39
CA THR A 26 -11.59 7.77 -27.89
C THR A 26 -10.83 6.69 -28.67
N THR A 27 -9.53 6.81 -28.94
CA THR A 27 -8.74 5.71 -29.56
C THR A 27 -7.31 5.56 -29.03
N GLN A 28 -6.91 6.38 -28.06
CA GLN A 28 -5.55 6.33 -27.51
C GLN A 28 -5.34 5.02 -26.71
N LEU A 29 -4.23 4.35 -27.00
CA LEU A 29 -3.82 3.14 -26.28
C LEU A 29 -2.83 3.49 -25.16
N GLN A 30 -3.14 3.04 -23.95
CA GLN A 30 -2.22 2.96 -22.83
C GLN A 30 -1.40 1.67 -22.96
N THR A 31 -0.21 1.82 -23.52
CA THR A 31 0.71 0.70 -23.83
C THR A 31 1.46 0.20 -22.61
N ARG A 32 1.51 0.97 -21.53
CA ARG A 32 2.20 0.65 -20.29
C ARG A 32 1.44 1.24 -19.10
N GLY A 33 1.46 0.55 -17.97
CA GLY A 33 0.86 1.07 -16.74
C GLY A 33 0.56 0.00 -15.70
N SER A 34 -0.19 0.43 -14.68
CA SER A 34 -0.74 -0.44 -13.65
C SER A 34 -2.18 -0.09 -13.30
N ILE A 35 -3.01 -1.10 -13.05
CA ILE A 35 -4.30 -0.98 -12.38
C ILE A 35 -4.12 -1.51 -10.95
N VAL A 36 -4.50 -0.70 -9.97
CA VAL A 36 -4.47 -1.04 -8.55
C VAL A 36 -5.89 -1.03 -8.01
N ILE A 37 -6.35 -2.16 -7.48
CA ILE A 37 -7.67 -2.30 -6.87
C ILE A 37 -7.50 -2.75 -5.44
N GLU A 38 -8.13 -2.07 -4.50
CA GLU A 38 -8.18 -2.50 -3.11
C GLU A 38 -9.62 -2.86 -2.73
N THR A 39 -9.80 -3.98 -2.05
CA THR A 39 -11.11 -4.53 -1.69
C THR A 39 -11.05 -5.21 -0.33
N ARG A 40 -12.18 -5.31 0.37
CA ARG A 40 -12.33 -6.30 1.44
C ARG A 40 -12.83 -7.60 0.82
N ILE A 41 -12.27 -8.73 1.24
CA ILE A 41 -12.78 -10.03 0.80
C ILE A 41 -13.93 -10.41 1.71
N GLY A 42 -15.11 -10.55 1.14
CA GLY A 42 -16.30 -11.01 1.84
C GLY A 42 -16.09 -12.38 2.47
N ALA A 43 -16.81 -12.67 3.57
CA ALA A 43 -16.82 -14.00 4.18
C ALA A 43 -17.62 -15.03 3.36
N ASP A 44 -18.33 -14.58 2.31
CA ASP A 44 -19.15 -15.42 1.45
C ASP A 44 -18.28 -16.32 0.55
N GLU A 45 -18.74 -17.54 0.29
CA GLU A 45 -18.06 -18.50 -0.61
C GLU A 45 -18.24 -18.20 -2.11
N ARG A 46 -18.67 -16.99 -2.48
CA ARG A 46 -18.88 -16.59 -3.88
C ARG A 46 -17.74 -15.71 -4.40
N PRO A 47 -17.39 -15.80 -5.69
CA PRO A 47 -16.51 -14.83 -6.33
C PRO A 47 -17.08 -13.40 -6.24
N GLN A 48 -16.22 -12.42 -5.96
CA GLN A 48 -16.54 -10.99 -5.96
C GLN A 48 -16.01 -10.34 -7.25
N THR A 49 -16.87 -9.64 -7.99
CA THR A 49 -16.44 -8.84 -9.15
C THR A 49 -15.79 -7.55 -8.66
N LEU A 50 -14.47 -7.45 -8.77
CA LEU A 50 -13.73 -6.25 -8.35
C LEU A 50 -13.86 -5.11 -9.35
N LEU A 51 -13.94 -5.47 -10.63
CA LEU A 51 -14.18 -4.55 -11.74
C LEU A 51 -14.60 -5.39 -12.94
N GLY A 52 -15.76 -5.12 -13.52
CA GLY A 52 -16.20 -5.68 -14.79
C GLY A 52 -16.62 -4.55 -15.73
N TYR A 53 -16.04 -4.51 -16.92
CA TYR A 53 -16.37 -3.53 -17.95
C TYR A 53 -16.34 -4.19 -19.33
N GLU A 54 -17.34 -3.90 -20.15
CA GLU A 54 -17.44 -4.38 -21.53
C GLU A 54 -17.65 -3.20 -22.49
N ARG A 55 -16.80 -3.12 -23.51
CA ARG A 55 -16.88 -2.15 -24.60
C ARG A 55 -17.45 -2.85 -25.85
N ARG A 56 -18.32 -2.16 -26.59
CA ARG A 56 -18.88 -2.64 -27.87
C ARG A 56 -18.31 -1.95 -29.11
N HIS A 57 -17.83 -0.71 -28.98
CA HIS A 57 -17.32 0.11 -30.07
C HIS A 57 -15.98 0.75 -29.63
N PRO A 58 -14.97 0.92 -30.51
CA PRO A 58 -14.94 0.56 -31.93
C PRO A 58 -14.83 -0.95 -32.21
N TRP A 59 -14.37 -1.72 -31.23
CA TRP A 59 -14.38 -3.18 -31.23
C TRP A 59 -14.71 -3.72 -29.84
N THR A 60 -15.16 -4.96 -29.77
CA THR A 60 -15.47 -5.63 -28.51
C THR A 60 -14.25 -5.65 -27.61
N GLY A 61 -14.40 -5.20 -26.37
CA GLY A 61 -13.37 -5.23 -25.35
C GLY A 61 -13.94 -5.63 -24.01
N ARG A 62 -13.11 -6.26 -23.17
CA ARG A 62 -13.50 -6.59 -21.80
C ARG A 62 -12.33 -6.37 -20.85
N ILE A 63 -12.63 -5.79 -19.70
CA ILE A 63 -11.72 -5.69 -18.56
C ILE A 63 -12.47 -6.27 -17.36
N ALA A 64 -12.02 -7.41 -16.86
CA ALA A 64 -12.63 -8.07 -15.71
C ALA A 64 -11.59 -8.52 -14.68
N PHE A 65 -11.81 -8.13 -13.44
CA PHE A 65 -11.04 -8.51 -12.26
C PHE A 65 -12.01 -9.14 -11.25
N GLN A 66 -11.69 -10.33 -10.77
CA GLN A 66 -12.51 -11.04 -9.81
C GLN A 66 -11.64 -11.57 -8.67
N ALA A 67 -12.10 -11.41 -7.44
CA ALA A 67 -11.54 -12.14 -6.32
C ALA A 67 -12.37 -13.40 -6.06
N VAL A 68 -11.69 -14.50 -5.72
CA VAL A 68 -12.34 -15.74 -5.29
C VAL A 68 -12.09 -15.98 -3.80
N PRO A 69 -12.98 -16.73 -3.11
CA PRO A 69 -12.77 -17.09 -1.70
C PRO A 69 -11.37 -17.66 -1.44
N GLY A 70 -10.79 -17.31 -0.30
CA GLY A 70 -9.38 -17.61 0.01
C GLY A 70 -8.37 -16.64 -0.62
N GLY A 71 -8.84 -15.54 -1.23
CA GLY A 71 -7.98 -14.47 -1.74
C GLY A 71 -7.21 -14.83 -3.02
N GLY A 72 -7.78 -15.72 -3.83
CA GLY A 72 -7.36 -15.90 -5.20
C GLY A 72 -7.87 -14.74 -6.06
N VAL A 73 -7.20 -14.46 -7.17
CA VAL A 73 -7.62 -13.41 -8.09
C VAL A 73 -7.53 -13.90 -9.53
N VAL A 74 -8.55 -13.57 -10.31
CA VAL A 74 -8.66 -13.85 -11.73
C VAL A 74 -8.74 -12.53 -12.49
N VAL A 75 -7.93 -12.41 -13.54
CA VAL A 75 -7.97 -11.29 -14.48
C VAL A 75 -8.31 -11.83 -15.85
N ILE A 76 -9.26 -11.19 -16.52
CA ILE A 76 -9.66 -11.48 -17.89
C ILE A 76 -9.68 -10.17 -18.67
N LEU A 77 -8.87 -10.11 -19.72
CA LEU A 77 -8.87 -9.01 -20.68
C LEU A 77 -9.22 -9.55 -22.06
N ALA A 78 -10.06 -8.84 -22.80
CA ALA A 78 -10.38 -9.20 -24.18
C ALA A 78 -10.28 -7.98 -25.10
N GLN A 79 -9.77 -8.20 -26.31
CA GLN A 79 -9.76 -7.21 -27.40
C GLN A 79 -10.01 -7.90 -28.73
N GLY A 80 -11.18 -7.68 -29.32
CA GLY A 80 -11.62 -8.43 -30.50
C GLY A 80 -11.66 -9.93 -30.20
N GLU A 81 -10.93 -10.73 -30.97
CA GLU A 81 -10.80 -12.18 -30.78
C GLU A 81 -9.70 -12.59 -29.79
N GLN A 82 -8.86 -11.64 -29.34
CA GLN A 82 -7.79 -11.94 -28.40
C GLN A 82 -8.33 -12.00 -26.97
N LEU A 83 -8.07 -13.12 -26.30
CA LEU A 83 -8.40 -13.34 -24.89
C LEU A 83 -7.11 -13.52 -24.09
N PHE A 84 -6.98 -12.71 -23.04
CA PHE A 84 -5.93 -12.79 -22.05
C PHE A 84 -6.53 -13.17 -20.70
N HIS A 85 -5.88 -14.10 -20.00
CA HIS A 85 -6.27 -14.45 -18.63
C HIS A 85 -5.04 -14.69 -17.75
N ALA A 86 -5.14 -14.32 -16.48
CA ALA A 86 -4.13 -14.56 -15.46
C ALA A 86 -4.80 -14.91 -14.13
N VAL A 87 -4.23 -15.85 -13.38
CA VAL A 87 -4.83 -16.36 -12.14
C VAL A 87 -3.78 -16.50 -11.06
N ILE A 88 -4.02 -15.88 -9.90
CA ILE A 88 -3.34 -16.21 -8.65
C ILE A 88 -4.29 -17.12 -7.85
N PRO A 89 -3.92 -18.38 -7.57
CA PRO A 89 -4.79 -19.30 -6.86
C PRO A 89 -5.04 -18.82 -5.42
N PRO A 90 -6.18 -19.18 -4.81
CA PRO A 90 -6.44 -18.85 -3.42
C PRO A 90 -5.40 -19.50 -2.50
N GLU A 91 -5.18 -18.86 -1.36
CA GLU A 91 -4.46 -19.47 -0.24
C GLU A 91 -5.48 -19.79 0.84
N ASN A 92 -5.28 -20.88 1.58
CA ASN A 92 -6.14 -21.23 2.70
C ASN A 92 -5.99 -20.19 3.82
N SER A 93 -6.68 -19.06 3.67
CA SER A 93 -6.79 -17.98 4.64
C SER A 93 -8.26 -17.81 4.97
N ALA A 94 -8.59 -18.10 6.24
CA ALA A 94 -9.95 -18.11 6.76
C ALA A 94 -10.43 -16.73 7.27
N ARG A 95 -9.79 -15.64 6.86
CA ARG A 95 -10.07 -14.30 7.42
C ARG A 95 -10.47 -13.29 6.36
N THR A 96 -11.52 -12.54 6.69
CA THR A 96 -11.92 -11.27 6.06
C THR A 96 -10.75 -10.30 6.22
N GLU A 97 -10.01 -10.07 5.14
CA GLU A 97 -8.83 -9.19 5.12
C GLU A 97 -8.93 -8.26 3.90
N THR A 98 -8.21 -7.14 3.96
CA THR A 98 -8.05 -6.27 2.80
C THR A 98 -7.11 -6.93 1.81
N LEU A 99 -7.49 -6.98 0.54
CA LEU A 99 -6.61 -7.35 -0.54
C LEU A 99 -6.35 -6.13 -1.41
N ARG A 100 -5.08 -5.96 -1.80
CA ARG A 100 -4.69 -5.03 -2.85
C ARG A 100 -4.16 -5.80 -4.04
N LEU A 101 -4.87 -5.72 -5.15
CA LEU A 101 -4.46 -6.21 -6.45
C LEU A 101 -3.65 -5.13 -7.17
N THR A 102 -2.54 -5.51 -7.77
CA THR A 102 -1.81 -4.70 -8.76
C THR A 102 -1.61 -5.52 -10.01
N TYR A 103 -2.23 -5.10 -11.11
CA TYR A 103 -1.99 -5.64 -12.45
C TYR A 103 -1.16 -4.63 -13.24
N SER A 104 0.02 -5.03 -13.67
CA SER A 104 0.97 -4.22 -14.43
C SER A 104 1.15 -4.76 -15.84
N TRP A 105 1.27 -3.89 -16.84
CA TRP A 105 1.53 -4.29 -18.22
C TRP A 105 2.54 -3.35 -18.89
N ASP A 106 3.32 -3.93 -19.79
CA ASP A 106 4.19 -3.25 -20.75
C ASP A 106 4.06 -3.98 -22.09
N ALA A 107 3.17 -3.47 -22.94
CA ALA A 107 2.82 -4.11 -24.21
C ALA A 107 3.99 -4.14 -25.22
N PRO A 108 4.80 -3.06 -25.38
CA PRO A 108 6.02 -3.10 -26.20
C PRO A 108 7.01 -4.18 -25.76
N GLU A 109 7.24 -4.32 -24.45
CA GLU A 109 8.12 -5.34 -23.88
C GLU A 109 7.46 -6.72 -23.77
N ARG A 110 6.19 -6.85 -24.16
CA ARG A 110 5.38 -8.07 -24.07
C ARG A 110 5.36 -8.66 -22.65
N TRP A 111 5.39 -7.80 -21.64
CA TRP A 111 5.51 -8.18 -20.24
C TRP A 111 4.26 -7.77 -19.46
N GLY A 112 3.88 -8.60 -18.50
CA GLY A 112 2.84 -8.26 -17.52
C GLY A 112 3.04 -9.01 -16.22
N ARG A 113 2.53 -8.43 -15.14
CA ARG A 113 2.59 -8.98 -13.78
C ARG A 113 1.25 -8.81 -13.09
N LEU A 114 0.80 -9.87 -12.45
CA LEU A 114 -0.31 -9.82 -11.51
C LEU A 114 0.24 -10.01 -10.10
N ALA A 115 -0.11 -9.12 -9.18
CA ALA A 115 0.29 -9.21 -7.79
C ALA A 115 -0.86 -8.96 -6.82
N VAL A 116 -0.91 -9.73 -5.73
CA VAL A 116 -1.87 -9.59 -4.64
C VAL A 116 -1.09 -9.34 -3.34
N GLU A 117 -1.36 -8.21 -2.71
CA GLU A 117 -0.81 -7.82 -1.41
C GLU A 117 -1.89 -7.93 -0.34
N ARG A 118 -1.50 -8.32 0.88
CA ARG A 118 -2.30 -8.16 2.11
C ARG A 118 -1.69 -7.03 2.93
N PRO A 119 -2.24 -5.81 2.90
CA PRO A 119 -1.61 -4.64 3.54
C PRO A 119 -1.30 -4.83 5.03
N GLU A 120 -2.14 -5.58 5.76
CA GLU A 120 -2.05 -5.78 7.20
C GLU A 120 -0.87 -6.67 7.60
N THR A 121 -0.60 -7.72 6.81
CA THR A 121 0.50 -8.67 7.08
C THR A 121 1.78 -8.29 6.33
N GLY A 122 1.64 -7.59 5.20
CA GLY A 122 2.70 -7.29 4.24
C GLY A 122 3.04 -8.48 3.33
N SER A 123 2.21 -9.53 3.29
CA SER A 123 2.42 -10.65 2.37
C SER A 123 2.15 -10.24 0.94
N VAL A 124 2.97 -10.73 0.02
CA VAL A 124 2.84 -10.46 -1.41
C VAL A 124 2.95 -11.77 -2.18
N ARG A 125 2.04 -11.96 -3.13
CA ARG A 125 2.10 -13.05 -4.12
C ARG A 125 2.03 -12.44 -5.50
N MET A 126 2.84 -12.93 -6.43
CA MET A 126 2.84 -12.42 -7.79
C MET A 126 3.18 -13.50 -8.79
N ILE A 127 2.68 -13.31 -10.01
CA ILE A 127 3.01 -14.12 -11.19
C ILE A 127 3.31 -13.19 -12.35
N ASP A 128 4.19 -13.63 -13.25
CA ASP A 128 4.24 -13.07 -14.60
C ASP A 128 3.00 -13.55 -15.37
N THR A 129 2.48 -12.69 -16.24
CA THR A 129 1.34 -13.01 -17.09
C THR A 129 1.79 -13.31 -18.52
N PRO A 130 0.94 -13.91 -19.36
CA PRO A 130 1.14 -13.88 -20.81
C PRO A 130 1.33 -12.43 -21.31
N ALA A 131 1.76 -12.26 -22.56
CA ALA A 131 1.90 -10.93 -23.15
C ALA A 131 0.54 -10.19 -23.14
N PRO A 132 0.41 -9.08 -22.40
CA PRO A 132 -0.87 -8.42 -22.23
C PRO A 132 -1.17 -7.46 -23.39
N PRO A 133 -2.44 -7.27 -23.77
CA PRO A 133 -2.81 -6.23 -24.74
C PRO A 133 -2.67 -4.82 -24.10
N PRO A 134 -2.38 -3.77 -24.89
CA PRO A 134 -2.45 -2.40 -24.41
C PRO A 134 -3.90 -2.04 -24.06
N LEU A 135 -4.15 -1.25 -23.02
CA LEU A 135 -5.52 -0.86 -22.65
C LEU A 135 -5.97 0.40 -23.38
N MET A 136 -7.26 0.60 -23.57
CA MET A 136 -7.78 1.81 -24.21
C MET A 136 -7.99 2.90 -23.16
N ALA A 137 -7.51 4.12 -23.43
CA ALA A 137 -7.66 5.24 -22.51
C ALA A 137 -9.14 5.56 -22.22
N GLU A 138 -10.00 5.45 -23.23
CA GLU A 138 -11.46 5.63 -23.07
C GLU A 138 -12.08 4.61 -22.12
N ASP A 139 -11.65 3.34 -22.14
CA ASP A 139 -12.13 2.33 -21.18
C ASP A 139 -11.78 2.77 -19.76
N LEU A 140 -10.53 3.17 -19.54
CA LEU A 140 -10.03 3.58 -18.23
C LEU A 140 -10.77 4.83 -17.75
N TYR A 141 -11.02 5.79 -18.62
CA TYR A 141 -11.84 6.97 -18.29
C TYR A 141 -13.27 6.58 -17.92
N THR A 142 -13.89 5.70 -18.72
CA THR A 142 -15.27 5.22 -18.51
C THR A 142 -15.39 4.46 -17.21
N ILE A 143 -14.45 3.56 -16.91
CA ILE A 143 -14.40 2.82 -15.64
C ILE A 143 -14.42 3.79 -14.45
N ILE A 144 -13.74 4.92 -14.57
CA ILE A 144 -13.57 5.86 -13.46
C ILE A 144 -14.79 6.77 -13.29
N HIS A 145 -15.35 7.27 -14.39
CA HIS A 145 -16.42 8.30 -14.38
C HIS A 145 -17.83 7.77 -14.65
N ARG A 146 -17.98 6.53 -15.10
CA ARG A 146 -19.27 5.89 -15.45
C ARG A 146 -19.45 4.57 -14.69
N PRO A 147 -19.53 4.59 -13.35
CA PRO A 147 -19.71 3.39 -12.56
C PRO A 147 -20.98 2.61 -12.94
N GLU A 148 -22.01 3.28 -13.46
CA GLU A 148 -23.24 2.65 -13.98
C GLU A 148 -23.02 1.71 -15.17
N LEU A 149 -21.88 1.83 -15.86
CA LEU A 149 -21.48 0.94 -16.96
C LEU A 149 -20.53 -0.17 -16.51
N CYS A 150 -20.25 -0.26 -15.20
CA CYS A 150 -19.35 -1.23 -14.62
C CYS A 150 -20.10 -2.17 -13.68
N ASP A 151 -19.69 -3.43 -13.64
CA ASP A 151 -20.00 -4.33 -12.52
C ASP A 151 -18.91 -4.20 -11.45
N CYS A 152 -19.29 -4.00 -10.20
CA CYS A 152 -18.37 -3.77 -9.09
C CYS A 152 -19.05 -4.14 -7.78
N ASP A 153 -18.42 -5.01 -7.01
CA ASP A 153 -18.86 -5.38 -5.67
C ASP A 153 -18.75 -4.16 -4.72
N PRO A 154 -19.72 -3.93 -3.81
CA PRO A 154 -19.68 -2.84 -2.84
C PRO A 154 -18.48 -2.89 -1.88
N ASP A 155 -17.82 -4.04 -1.72
CA ASP A 155 -16.62 -4.16 -0.86
C ASP A 155 -15.33 -3.60 -1.50
N VAL A 156 -15.39 -3.20 -2.78
CA VAL A 156 -14.26 -2.55 -3.46
C VAL A 156 -14.06 -1.15 -2.87
N ILE A 157 -12.89 -0.94 -2.27
CA ILE A 157 -12.51 0.29 -1.60
C ILE A 157 -12.09 1.35 -2.62
N PHE A 158 -11.27 0.98 -3.61
CA PHE A 158 -10.93 1.85 -4.73
C PHE A 158 -10.37 1.08 -5.92
N CYS A 159 -10.41 1.71 -7.09
CA CYS A 159 -9.69 1.34 -8.31
C CYS A 159 -8.88 2.55 -8.80
N ALA A 160 -7.60 2.39 -9.04
CA ALA A 160 -6.71 3.44 -9.52
C ALA A 160 -5.87 2.96 -10.71
N VAL A 161 -5.51 3.89 -11.57
CA VAL A 161 -4.74 3.63 -12.79
C VAL A 161 -3.50 4.52 -12.78
N SER A 162 -2.35 3.92 -13.06
CA SER A 162 -1.05 4.57 -13.20
C SER A 162 -0.52 4.34 -14.62
N ASP A 163 0.14 5.35 -15.18
CA ASP A 163 0.88 5.23 -16.45
C ASP A 163 2.28 4.62 -16.27
N GLN A 164 2.64 4.27 -15.04
CA GLN A 164 3.87 3.57 -14.69
C GLN A 164 3.59 2.16 -14.17
N ILE A 165 4.63 1.33 -14.21
CA ILE A 165 4.64 0.04 -13.51
C ILE A 165 4.74 0.32 -12.01
N GLU A 166 3.60 0.27 -11.32
CA GLU A 166 3.56 0.46 -9.88
C GLU A 166 4.32 -0.66 -9.12
N PRO A 167 5.14 -0.30 -8.11
CA PRO A 167 5.90 -1.26 -7.32
C PRO A 167 5.00 -2.03 -6.35
N VAL A 168 5.47 -3.21 -5.97
CA VAL A 168 4.79 -4.16 -5.07
C VAL A 168 5.81 -4.64 -4.02
N GLY A 169 5.40 -4.81 -2.76
CA GLY A 169 6.31 -5.21 -1.68
C GLY A 169 6.27 -4.30 -0.46
N PRO A 170 7.39 -4.17 0.27
CA PRO A 170 7.46 -3.30 1.45
C PRO A 170 7.15 -1.84 1.08
N MET A 171 6.11 -1.27 1.69
CA MET A 171 5.64 0.08 1.39
C MET A 171 6.09 1.10 2.45
N PRO A 172 6.44 2.33 2.03
CA PRO A 172 6.69 3.40 2.98
C PRO A 172 5.41 3.89 3.65
N SER A 173 5.55 4.44 4.86
CA SER A 173 4.39 4.80 5.68
C SER A 173 4.58 6.04 6.54
N ILE A 174 5.72 6.73 6.48
CA ILE A 174 5.97 7.98 7.21
C ILE A 174 5.81 9.16 6.26
N THR A 175 5.09 10.22 6.66
CA THR A 175 4.99 11.44 5.83
C THR A 175 6.23 12.32 5.98
N GLU A 176 6.57 13.07 4.94
CA GLU A 176 7.83 13.79 4.81
C GLU A 176 8.07 14.86 5.90
N SER A 177 6.99 15.39 6.49
CA SER A 177 7.03 16.43 7.51
C SER A 177 7.35 15.90 8.92
N MET A 178 7.32 14.59 9.12
CA MET A 178 7.51 13.98 10.45
C MET A 178 8.93 14.17 10.95
N PRO A 179 9.15 14.62 12.20
CA PRO A 179 10.49 14.72 12.77
C PRO A 179 10.98 13.35 13.22
N VAL A 180 12.12 12.93 12.68
CA VAL A 180 12.83 11.72 13.08
C VAL A 180 14.02 12.14 13.93
N GLU A 181 14.17 11.53 15.10
CA GLU A 181 15.28 11.81 15.99
C GLU A 181 16.61 11.36 15.38
N THR A 182 17.60 12.26 15.44
CA THR A 182 18.99 11.98 15.09
C THR A 182 19.87 12.27 16.30
N PRO A 183 21.14 11.81 16.32
CA PRO A 183 22.07 12.19 17.38
C PRO A 183 22.27 13.70 17.55
N ARG A 184 21.93 14.51 16.54
CA ARG A 184 22.04 15.98 16.55
C ARG A 184 20.70 16.68 16.77
N GLY A 185 19.66 15.93 17.12
CA GLY A 185 18.28 16.42 17.29
C GLY A 185 17.35 16.01 16.15
N PRO A 186 16.06 16.37 16.22
CA PRO A 186 15.05 15.96 15.25
C PRO A 186 15.27 16.61 13.88
N VAL A 187 15.19 15.80 12.82
CA VAL A 187 15.24 16.23 11.42
C VAL A 187 13.97 15.78 10.71
N ARG A 188 13.42 16.60 9.81
CA ARG A 188 12.26 16.19 9.00
C ARG A 188 12.60 14.97 8.16
N ALA A 189 11.71 13.98 8.15
CA ALA A 189 11.88 12.72 7.45
C ALA A 189 12.23 12.93 5.96
N GLY A 190 11.59 13.91 5.31
CA GLY A 190 11.85 14.25 3.90
C GLY A 190 13.26 14.77 3.62
N ALA A 191 13.94 15.33 4.63
CA ALA A 191 15.28 15.88 4.49
C ALA A 191 16.40 14.84 4.71
N LEU A 192 16.06 13.69 5.31
CA LEU A 192 17.01 12.60 5.56
C LEU A 192 17.36 11.85 4.27
N ARG A 193 18.62 11.43 4.18
CA ARG A 193 19.21 10.74 3.02
C ARG A 193 19.94 9.47 3.46
N SER A 194 20.28 8.62 2.48
CA SER A 194 21.19 7.50 2.73
C SER A 194 22.52 8.02 3.30
N GLY A 195 23.06 7.33 4.29
CA GLY A 195 24.25 7.70 5.03
C GLY A 195 24.01 8.52 6.29
N ASP A 196 22.87 9.20 6.43
CA ASP A 196 22.50 9.91 7.66
C ASP A 196 22.27 8.94 8.83
N VAL A 197 22.37 9.43 10.07
CA VAL A 197 22.23 8.63 11.28
C VAL A 197 20.93 8.99 12.00
N VAL A 198 20.11 7.99 12.29
CA VAL A 198 18.85 8.11 13.03
C VAL A 198 18.96 7.36 14.36
N ARG A 199 18.21 7.81 15.37
CA ARG A 199 18.10 7.09 16.64
C ARG A 199 17.04 6.00 16.55
N THR A 200 17.39 4.81 17.00
CA THR A 200 16.44 3.69 17.13
C THR A 200 16.28 3.27 18.58
N VAL A 201 15.16 2.61 18.88
CA VAL A 201 14.77 2.28 20.26
C VAL A 201 15.71 1.26 20.90
N ASN A 202 16.04 0.17 20.20
CA ASN A 202 16.73 -0.97 20.80
C ASN A 202 18.23 -1.05 20.42
N HIS A 203 18.61 -0.50 19.27
CA HIS A 203 19.96 -0.66 18.70
C HIS A 203 20.77 0.64 18.64
N GLY A 204 20.35 1.68 19.37
CA GLY A 204 21.02 2.97 19.41
C GLY A 204 21.02 3.68 18.05
N PRO A 205 21.99 4.56 17.78
CA PRO A 205 22.09 5.24 16.49
C PRO A 205 22.43 4.28 15.34
N GLN A 206 21.63 4.30 14.27
CA GLN A 206 21.84 3.50 13.06
C GLN A 206 21.96 4.39 11.82
N ARG A 207 22.84 4.03 10.88
CA ARG A 207 22.93 4.69 9.57
C ARG A 207 21.78 4.24 8.67
N ILE A 208 21.20 5.18 7.93
CA ILE A 208 20.24 4.88 6.87
C ILE A 208 20.99 4.27 5.69
N LEU A 209 20.58 3.09 5.24
CA LEU A 209 21.11 2.40 4.06
C LEU A 209 20.39 2.84 2.78
N ALA A 210 19.07 2.97 2.85
CA ALA A 210 18.23 3.40 1.75
C ALA A 210 17.04 4.22 2.25
N VAL A 211 16.55 5.12 1.40
CA VAL A 211 15.30 5.86 1.61
C VAL A 211 14.37 5.54 0.45
N VAL A 212 13.27 4.85 0.72
CA VAL A 212 12.24 4.60 -0.28
C VAL A 212 11.17 5.68 -0.19
N ARG A 213 10.63 6.10 -1.32
CA ARG A 213 9.57 7.11 -1.41
C ARG A 213 8.49 6.61 -2.36
N ARG A 214 7.23 6.87 -2.04
CA ARG A 214 6.09 6.57 -2.90
C ARG A 214 5.04 7.65 -2.79
N HIS A 215 4.55 8.10 -3.94
CA HIS A 215 3.43 9.02 -4.04
C HIS A 215 2.19 8.23 -4.45
N VAL A 216 1.11 8.34 -3.67
CA VAL A 216 -0.09 7.49 -3.79
C VAL A 216 -1.37 8.31 -3.60
N PRO A 217 -2.51 7.90 -4.19
CA PRO A 217 -3.79 8.50 -3.86
C PRO A 217 -4.12 8.26 -2.38
N ALA A 218 -4.63 9.29 -1.70
CA ALA A 218 -4.93 9.24 -0.26
C ALA A 218 -6.25 8.49 0.04
N ILE A 219 -6.35 7.23 -0.39
CA ILE A 219 -7.56 6.40 -0.31
C ILE A 219 -7.24 4.97 0.17
N GLY A 220 -8.20 4.30 0.82
CA GLY A 220 -8.02 2.96 1.38
C GLY A 220 -6.85 2.89 2.35
N SER A 221 -5.99 1.88 2.19
CA SER A 221 -4.79 1.66 2.99
C SER A 221 -3.67 2.69 2.71
N PHE A 222 -3.86 3.59 1.76
CA PHE A 222 -3.00 4.76 1.53
C PHE A 222 -3.57 6.04 2.16
N ARG A 223 -4.77 6.00 2.75
CA ARG A 223 -5.40 7.16 3.38
C ARG A 223 -4.70 7.49 4.69
N PRO A 224 -4.08 8.67 4.84
CA PRO A 224 -3.29 8.97 6.03
C PRO A 224 -4.11 8.94 7.32
N VAL A 225 -3.48 8.48 8.40
CA VAL A 225 -3.99 8.58 9.76
C VAL A 225 -3.14 9.61 10.51
N THR A 226 -3.81 10.52 11.22
CA THR A 226 -3.18 11.42 12.19
C THR A 226 -3.35 10.82 13.58
N LEU A 227 -2.25 10.50 14.25
CA LEU A 227 -2.25 10.09 15.66
C LEU A 227 -1.91 11.29 16.53
N ARG A 228 -2.65 11.46 17.62
CA ARG A 228 -2.61 12.65 18.48
C ARG A 228 -1.65 12.47 19.64
N ALA A 229 -0.89 13.52 19.93
CA ALA A 229 -0.18 13.64 21.21
C ALA A 229 -1.17 13.99 22.34
N PRO A 230 -0.87 13.64 23.61
CA PRO A 230 0.35 12.96 24.09
C PRO A 230 0.23 11.43 24.17
N TYR A 231 -0.74 10.82 23.46
CA TYR A 231 -1.01 9.40 23.62
C TYR A 231 0.16 8.54 23.13
N LEU A 232 0.42 7.45 23.87
CA LEU A 232 1.43 6.43 23.54
C LEU A 232 2.85 6.99 23.35
N GLY A 233 3.20 8.04 24.11
CA GLY A 233 4.55 8.62 24.13
C GLY A 233 4.84 9.64 23.02
N LEU A 234 3.82 9.99 22.20
CA LEU A 234 3.94 11.06 21.22
C LEU A 234 4.10 12.42 21.90
N THR A 235 5.08 13.21 21.48
CA THR A 235 5.26 14.61 21.93
C THR A 235 4.56 15.61 21.01
N ARG A 236 4.13 15.15 19.83
CA ARG A 236 3.39 15.91 18.84
C ARG A 236 2.65 14.95 17.92
N ASP A 237 1.61 15.47 17.27
CA ASP A 237 0.84 14.69 16.32
C ASP A 237 1.73 14.17 15.18
N ILE A 238 1.45 12.93 14.77
CA ILE A 238 2.11 12.31 13.62
C ILE A 238 1.09 11.95 12.55
N ARG A 239 1.50 12.07 11.28
CA ARG A 239 0.71 11.65 10.12
C ARG A 239 1.45 10.53 9.41
N VAL A 240 0.82 9.37 9.33
CA VAL A 240 1.41 8.12 8.82
C VAL A 240 0.41 7.35 7.97
N ALA A 241 0.86 6.31 7.27
CA ALA A 241 -0.05 5.37 6.61
C ALA A 241 -0.71 4.45 7.66
N PRO A 242 -1.95 3.96 7.41
CA PRO A 242 -2.69 3.04 8.28
C PRO A 242 -1.85 1.86 8.81
N GLY A 243 -1.04 1.25 7.94
CA GLY A 243 -0.20 0.10 8.29
C GLY A 243 1.09 0.41 9.07
N GLN A 244 1.41 1.69 9.34
CA GLN A 244 2.58 2.02 10.16
C GLN A 244 2.37 1.48 11.58
N ARG A 245 3.30 0.67 12.06
CA ARG A 245 3.23 0.14 13.44
C ARG A 245 4.05 0.99 14.39
N LEU A 246 3.43 1.32 15.52
CA LEU A 246 4.09 1.88 16.70
C LEU A 246 4.64 0.72 17.53
N VAL A 247 5.84 0.88 18.06
CA VAL A 247 6.50 -0.08 18.94
C VAL A 247 6.37 0.42 20.37
N ILE A 248 5.50 -0.23 21.15
CA ILE A 248 5.11 0.21 22.47
C ILE A 248 5.56 -0.83 23.50
N GLY A 249 6.31 -0.38 24.50
CA GLY A 249 6.69 -1.18 25.67
C GLY A 249 6.40 -0.43 26.97
N GLY A 250 6.64 -1.10 28.10
CA GLY A 250 6.48 -0.53 29.43
C GLY A 250 5.76 -1.48 30.40
N PRO A 251 5.73 -1.14 31.70
CA PRO A 251 5.17 -2.01 32.74
C PRO A 251 3.70 -2.37 32.56
N ASP A 252 2.92 -1.44 31.99
CA ASP A 252 1.51 -1.65 31.67
C ASP A 252 1.30 -2.63 30.51
N VAL A 253 2.18 -2.61 29.50
CA VAL A 253 2.17 -3.61 28.42
C VAL A 253 2.48 -4.99 28.96
N GLU A 254 3.48 -5.08 29.84
CA GLU A 254 3.86 -6.34 30.50
C GLU A 254 2.71 -6.85 31.38
N TYR A 255 2.07 -5.97 32.14
CA TYR A 255 0.95 -6.33 33.00
C TYR A 255 -0.30 -6.78 32.23
N ILE A 256 -0.68 -6.06 31.16
CA ILE A 256 -1.92 -6.32 30.41
C ILE A 256 -1.76 -7.48 29.44
N PHE A 257 -0.62 -7.57 28.74
CA PHE A 257 -0.43 -8.51 27.64
C PHE A 257 0.61 -9.60 27.91
N GLY A 258 1.35 -9.54 29.02
CA GLY A 258 2.43 -10.48 29.30
C GLY A 258 3.59 -10.37 28.31
N ARG A 259 3.78 -9.17 27.71
CA ARG A 259 4.81 -8.88 26.71
C ARG A 259 5.56 -7.62 27.10
N GLU A 260 6.88 -7.62 26.93
CA GLU A 260 7.70 -6.40 27.14
C GLU A 260 7.42 -5.34 26.07
N THR A 261 7.05 -5.77 24.87
CA THR A 261 6.82 -4.89 23.71
C THR A 261 5.74 -5.48 22.81
N VAL A 262 4.86 -4.59 22.33
CA VAL A 262 3.80 -4.87 21.38
C VAL A 262 3.87 -3.91 20.19
N LEU A 263 3.23 -4.32 19.10
CA LEU A 263 3.05 -3.48 17.91
C LEU A 263 1.61 -2.99 17.86
N ILE A 264 1.42 -1.70 17.56
CA ILE A 264 0.10 -1.12 17.36
C ILE A 264 0.06 -0.47 15.97
N PRO A 265 -0.66 -1.05 15.00
CA PRO A 265 -0.94 -0.42 13.72
C PRO A 265 -1.64 0.94 13.91
N ALA A 266 -1.34 1.92 13.06
CA ALA A 266 -1.92 3.26 13.19
C ALA A 266 -3.45 3.27 12.96
N ASP A 267 -3.97 2.37 12.13
CA ASP A 267 -5.41 2.21 11.91
C ASP A 267 -6.18 1.74 13.16
N ALA A 268 -5.57 0.90 14.00
CA ALA A 268 -6.11 0.49 15.29
C ALA A 268 -6.32 1.67 16.26
N LEU A 269 -5.65 2.80 16.02
CA LEU A 269 -5.72 4.04 16.80
C LEU A 269 -6.44 5.18 16.06
N ALA A 270 -6.94 4.93 14.85
CA ALA A 270 -7.46 5.97 13.96
C ALA A 270 -8.86 6.50 14.33
N HIS A 271 -9.45 5.99 15.42
CA HIS A 271 -10.79 6.33 15.87
C HIS A 271 -10.79 6.80 17.33
N GLY A 272 -11.56 7.85 17.60
CA GLY A 272 -11.76 8.38 18.95
C GLY A 272 -10.72 9.43 19.34
N PHE A 273 -10.21 9.33 20.57
CA PHE A 273 -9.35 10.35 21.16
C PHE A 273 -7.87 10.21 20.76
N THR A 274 -7.45 9.02 20.30
CA THR A 274 -6.05 8.73 19.93
C THR A 274 -5.67 9.19 18.53
N GLY A 275 -6.64 9.38 17.64
CA GLY A 275 -6.34 9.68 16.25
C GLY A 275 -7.56 9.84 15.38
N THR A 276 -7.31 10.27 14.14
CA THR A 276 -8.33 10.50 13.11
C THR A 276 -7.80 10.12 11.74
N VAL A 277 -8.67 9.55 10.91
CA VAL A 277 -8.40 9.37 9.48
C VAL A 277 -8.46 10.73 8.77
N SER A 278 -7.51 11.01 7.90
CA SER A 278 -7.43 12.26 7.13
C SER A 278 -8.66 12.46 6.24
N GLU A 279 -9.23 13.65 6.25
CA GLU A 279 -10.34 14.03 5.38
C GLU A 279 -9.90 14.40 3.96
N THR A 280 -8.62 14.73 3.78
CA THR A 280 -8.05 15.07 2.47
C THR A 280 -8.01 13.82 1.58
N ARG A 281 -8.52 13.96 0.35
CA ARG A 281 -8.65 12.87 -0.64
C ARG A 281 -7.80 13.11 -1.89
N ASP A 282 -6.70 13.82 -1.72
CA ASP A 282 -5.75 14.15 -2.76
C ASP A 282 -4.72 13.02 -2.89
N PHE A 283 -3.44 13.38 -2.91
CA PHE A 283 -2.33 12.47 -2.96
C PHE A 283 -1.39 12.72 -1.80
N VAL A 284 -0.74 11.67 -1.34
CA VAL A 284 0.21 11.73 -0.24
C VAL A 284 1.54 11.09 -0.65
N THR A 285 2.63 11.72 -0.23
CA THR A 285 3.96 11.14 -0.33
C THR A 285 4.34 10.49 0.99
N TYR A 286 4.60 9.19 0.93
CA TYR A 286 5.19 8.44 2.03
C TYR A 286 6.65 8.15 1.74
N LEU A 287 7.45 8.09 2.80
CA LEU A 287 8.81 7.58 2.77
C LEU A 287 9.05 6.63 3.94
N GLN A 288 10.13 5.86 3.85
CA GLN A 288 10.60 5.01 4.92
C GLN A 288 12.09 4.74 4.79
N PHE A 289 12.71 4.37 5.91
CA PHE A 289 14.14 4.15 6.01
C PHE A 289 14.48 2.67 6.16
N VAL A 290 15.46 2.21 5.40
CA VAL A 290 16.13 0.92 5.61
C VAL A 290 17.34 1.16 6.52
N VAL A 291 17.44 0.42 7.61
CA VAL A 291 18.56 0.47 8.57
C VAL A 291 19.20 -0.93 8.69
N PRO A 292 20.45 -1.06 9.16
CA PRO A 292 21.15 -2.35 9.21
C PRO A 292 20.44 -3.43 10.03
N ARG A 293 19.84 -3.04 11.16
CA ARG A 293 19.01 -3.92 12.00
C ARG A 293 17.61 -3.33 12.07
N HIS A 294 16.63 -4.13 11.66
CA HIS A 294 15.22 -3.77 11.81
C HIS A 294 14.92 -3.35 13.24
N ASP A 295 14.46 -2.12 13.40
CA ASP A 295 14.16 -1.53 14.68
C ASP A 295 13.11 -0.43 14.53
N ALA A 296 12.66 0.11 15.66
CA ALA A 296 11.80 1.28 15.72
C ALA A 296 12.63 2.57 15.66
N LEU A 297 12.32 3.44 14.70
CA LEU A 297 12.83 4.81 14.62
C LEU A 297 12.09 5.67 15.64
N ILE A 298 12.79 6.58 16.32
CA ILE A 298 12.12 7.51 17.22
C ILE A 298 11.59 8.68 16.39
N VAL A 299 10.27 8.80 16.30
CA VAL A 299 9.55 9.82 15.53
C VAL A 299 8.59 10.53 16.46
N SER A 300 8.78 11.84 16.66
CA SER A 300 7.95 12.63 17.58
C SER A 300 7.85 12.01 19.00
N GLY A 301 8.94 11.42 19.51
CA GLY A 301 8.99 10.77 20.83
C GLY A 301 8.56 9.30 20.86
N ALA A 302 7.78 8.81 19.88
CA ALA A 302 7.33 7.42 19.82
C ALA A 302 8.21 6.56 18.90
N GLY A 303 8.29 5.26 19.19
CA GLY A 303 8.96 4.30 18.30
C GLY A 303 8.05 3.88 17.15
N LEU A 304 8.47 4.08 15.89
CA LEU A 304 7.78 3.63 14.68
C LEU A 304 8.65 2.61 13.94
N GLU A 305 8.11 1.45 13.56
CA GLU A 305 8.86 0.45 12.79
C GLU A 305 9.50 1.05 11.53
N SER A 306 10.81 0.79 11.34
CA SER A 306 11.54 1.02 10.08
C SER A 306 11.06 0.08 8.95
N LEU A 307 11.59 0.24 7.73
CA LEU A 307 11.18 -0.63 6.62
C LEU A 307 11.70 -2.06 6.83
N TYR A 308 10.78 -2.99 7.06
CA TYR A 308 11.11 -4.40 7.19
C TYR A 308 11.33 -5.06 5.82
N LEU A 309 12.54 -5.57 5.57
CA LEU A 309 12.86 -6.25 4.30
C LEU A 309 12.75 -7.78 4.37
N GLY A 310 12.71 -8.38 5.55
CA GLY A 310 12.77 -9.83 5.70
C GLY A 310 13.94 -10.43 4.91
N ARG A 311 13.61 -11.30 3.94
CA ARG A 311 14.58 -11.92 3.02
C ARG A 311 14.51 -11.37 1.60
N LEU A 312 13.96 -10.18 1.39
CA LEU A 312 13.73 -9.57 0.06
C LEU A 312 14.96 -9.65 -0.85
N ARG A 313 16.17 -9.41 -0.32
CA ARG A 313 17.41 -9.46 -1.11
C ARG A 313 17.70 -10.83 -1.76
N ARG A 314 17.12 -11.92 -1.24
CA ARG A 314 17.28 -13.28 -1.79
C ARG A 314 16.24 -13.61 -2.87
N ASP A 315 15.15 -12.86 -2.91
CA ASP A 315 14.07 -13.04 -3.87
C ASP A 315 14.20 -11.99 -4.97
N ARG A 316 14.82 -12.39 -6.09
CA ARG A 316 15.07 -11.46 -7.21
C ARG A 316 13.78 -10.93 -7.81
N THR A 317 12.74 -11.77 -7.90
CA THR A 317 11.44 -11.38 -8.46
C THR A 317 10.80 -10.33 -7.57
N ALA A 318 10.69 -10.58 -6.26
CA ALA A 318 10.13 -9.62 -5.33
C ALA A 318 10.96 -8.34 -5.22
N LEU A 319 12.30 -8.44 -5.24
CA LEU A 319 13.17 -7.26 -5.19
C LEU A 319 12.99 -6.38 -6.44
N SER A 320 13.02 -6.98 -7.63
CA SER A 320 12.81 -6.26 -8.91
C SER A 320 11.43 -5.61 -9.00
N ALA A 321 10.43 -6.14 -8.29
CA ALA A 321 9.09 -5.60 -8.22
C ALA A 321 8.93 -4.44 -7.21
N SER A 322 9.86 -4.30 -6.27
CA SER A 322 9.74 -3.38 -5.13
C SER A 322 10.31 -1.99 -5.41
N LEU A 323 10.09 -1.08 -4.47
CA LEU A 323 10.73 0.25 -4.44
C LEU A 323 12.27 0.20 -4.27
N LEU A 324 12.84 -1.00 -4.09
CA LEU A 324 14.28 -1.22 -3.95
C LEU A 324 14.89 -1.87 -5.20
N CYS A 325 14.16 -1.92 -6.33
CA CYS A 325 14.61 -2.56 -7.57
C CYS A 325 15.97 -2.06 -8.08
N ASP A 326 16.29 -0.78 -7.88
CA ASP A 326 17.55 -0.16 -8.31
C ASP A 326 18.70 -0.31 -7.29
N HIS A 327 18.47 -0.98 -6.15
CA HIS A 327 19.50 -1.16 -5.13
C HIS A 327 20.27 -2.46 -5.35
N ASP A 328 21.58 -2.42 -5.11
CA ASP A 328 22.41 -3.63 -5.09
C ASP A 328 21.91 -4.58 -3.98
N PRO A 329 21.45 -5.81 -4.33
CA PRO A 329 20.99 -6.78 -3.34
C PRO A 329 22.01 -7.07 -2.25
N ALA A 330 23.31 -6.97 -2.55
CA ALA A 330 24.38 -7.21 -1.59
C ALA A 330 24.46 -6.14 -0.50
N GLN A 331 23.98 -4.93 -0.77
CA GLN A 331 23.94 -3.81 0.16
C GLN A 331 22.68 -3.78 1.02
N LEU A 332 21.66 -4.57 0.66
CA LEU A 332 20.44 -4.68 1.43
C LEU A 332 20.61 -5.65 2.62
N PRO A 333 20.10 -5.30 3.81
CA PRO A 333 20.13 -6.18 4.96
C PRO A 333 19.11 -7.31 4.83
N GLU A 334 19.36 -8.39 5.58
CA GLU A 334 18.32 -9.35 5.92
C GLU A 334 17.78 -9.02 7.30
N HIS A 335 16.47 -8.83 7.39
CA HIS A 335 15.82 -8.50 8.64
C HIS A 335 15.17 -9.74 9.24
N VAL A 336 15.32 -9.88 10.55
CA VAL A 336 14.52 -10.79 11.37
C VAL A 336 13.50 -9.92 12.10
N ARG A 337 12.22 -10.25 11.98
CA ARG A 337 11.18 -9.54 12.72
C ARG A 337 11.19 -10.07 14.15
N ALA A 338 11.30 -9.17 15.12
CA ALA A 338 11.00 -9.52 16.50
C ALA A 338 9.53 -9.98 16.55
N GLY A 339 9.26 -11.14 17.16
CA GLY A 339 7.93 -11.76 17.20
C GLY A 339 6.95 -11.04 18.12
N TYR A 340 6.90 -9.71 18.06
CA TYR A 340 6.02 -8.88 18.86
C TYR A 340 4.56 -9.17 18.52
N GLN A 341 3.75 -9.25 19.56
CA GLN A 341 2.30 -9.32 19.40
C GLN A 341 1.80 -8.01 18.79
N THR A 342 0.98 -8.11 17.75
CA THR A 342 0.29 -6.96 17.16
C THR A 342 -1.09 -6.84 17.79
N LEU A 343 -1.38 -5.69 18.40
CA LEU A 343 -2.66 -5.42 19.04
C LEU A 343 -3.73 -5.03 18.01
N GLY A 344 -4.94 -5.55 18.20
CA GLY A 344 -6.11 -5.12 17.44
C GLY A 344 -6.70 -3.80 17.95
N PRO A 345 -7.72 -3.23 17.27
CA PRO A 345 -8.32 -1.94 17.62
C PRO A 345 -8.80 -1.84 19.08
N PHE A 346 -9.47 -2.88 19.60
CA PHE A 346 -9.96 -2.88 20.97
C PHE A 346 -8.82 -2.85 21.99
N GLU A 347 -7.83 -3.74 21.83
CA GLU A 347 -6.66 -3.82 22.71
C GLU A 347 -5.83 -2.51 22.69
N ALA A 348 -5.64 -1.95 21.49
CA ALA A 348 -4.94 -0.69 21.30
C ALA A 348 -5.64 0.48 22.00
N ALA A 349 -6.97 0.57 21.87
CA ALA A 349 -7.77 1.59 22.53
C ALA A 349 -7.74 1.45 24.06
N THR A 350 -7.85 0.22 24.59
CA THR A 350 -7.75 -0.04 26.03
C THR A 350 -6.40 0.41 26.58
N LEU A 351 -5.30 0.03 25.94
CA LEU A 351 -3.96 0.45 26.36
C LEU A 351 -3.80 1.97 26.34
N ALA A 352 -4.29 2.63 25.28
CA ALA A 352 -4.23 4.08 25.17
C ALA A 352 -5.06 4.80 26.25
N GLN A 353 -6.22 4.25 26.64
CA GLN A 353 -7.02 4.78 27.75
C GLN A 353 -6.29 4.62 29.09
N THR A 354 -5.69 3.45 29.34
CA THR A 354 -4.96 3.18 30.59
C THR A 354 -3.78 4.13 30.78
N ARG A 355 -3.08 4.52 29.71
CA ARG A 355 -1.98 5.51 29.78
C ARG A 355 -2.42 6.97 29.85
N ALA A 356 -3.69 7.24 29.58
CA ALA A 356 -4.25 8.60 29.61
C ALA A 356 -4.86 8.96 30.97
N ALA A 357 -5.25 7.94 31.75
CA ALA A 357 -5.68 8.06 33.13
C ALA A 357 -4.49 8.17 34.08
#